data_AF-A0A4R6UP15-F1
#
_entry.id   AF-A0A4R6UP15-F1
#
_cell.length_a   1.000
_cell.length_b   1.000
_cell.length_c   1.000
_cell.angle_alpha   90.00
_cell.angle_beta   90.00
_cell.angle_gamma   90.00
#
_symmetry.space_group_name_H-M   'P 1'
#
loop_
_entity.id
_entity.type
_entity.pdbx_description
1 polymer ?
#
loop_
_entity_poly.entity_id
_entity_poly.type
_entity_poly.pdbx_seq_one_letter_code
_entity_poly.pdbx_strand_id
1 'polypeptide(L)'
;MGSPSGRTFDPPALDAATPRELDLLLRWACAVATGLPPEGLPGERPRRTPPGAHGQYASALPMRLAGRARRPARELAADVAAVLRDCPQVVDARADGPGFVNLAVEPAARAALARVVADDPGGHLLGLPPGGRASAPTEDRPEWELSPLEREPDPARARERARADARRRIALATDPDTAAAALPPPPAEATWRDALLDTRPGAAATGAARLLAVIGGDSARVAFCRSPDDQVRPGESTGPDLPALPTHRDPGAWGRNTDANPAFAVRYAHAHAHTAHTRWASALGHRRTPADRPYTASAVSELTRPAAEALLGELFDGPAALRAAARRSEPHILVRYLEGLRAAYHEWWESRGAAPGRATGNEAGEGAGGAHDQTTAARLDTCAAVAGVLRTGLSLIGVSAPIRL
;
A
#
# COMPACT_ATOMS: atom_id res chain seq x y z
N MET A 1 -42.34 5.93 30.68
CA MET A 1 -41.77 6.89 29.73
C MET A 1 -40.49 7.43 30.33
N GLY A 2 -39.35 6.93 29.88
CA GLY A 2 -38.04 7.49 30.20
C GLY A 2 -37.27 7.52 28.89
N SER A 3 -37.25 8.66 28.21
CA SER A 3 -36.43 8.87 27.02
C SER A 3 -34.97 8.65 27.42
N PRO A 4 -34.23 7.73 26.78
CA PRO A 4 -32.80 7.62 27.03
C PRO A 4 -32.15 8.91 26.50
N SER A 5 -31.59 9.67 27.42
CA SER A 5 -30.86 10.91 27.19
C SER A 5 -29.80 10.66 26.11
N GLY A 6 -29.96 11.33 24.96
CA GLY A 6 -29.04 11.24 23.85
C GLY A 6 -27.65 11.72 24.26
N ARG A 7 -26.71 10.79 24.43
CA ARG A 7 -25.31 11.11 24.29
C ARG A 7 -25.05 11.27 22.79
N THR A 8 -25.21 12.48 22.29
CA THR A 8 -24.63 12.87 21.00
C THR A 8 -23.11 12.79 21.14
N PHE A 9 -22.54 11.67 20.71
CA PHE A 9 -21.10 11.62 20.42
C PHE A 9 -20.92 12.22 19.03
N ASP A 10 -20.15 13.29 18.94
CA ASP A 10 -19.83 13.92 17.65
C ASP A 10 -19.20 12.90 16.70
N PRO A 11 -19.48 12.99 15.37
CA PRO A 11 -18.84 12.13 14.41
C PRO A 11 -17.32 12.31 14.45
N PRO A 12 -16.54 11.21 14.33
CA PRO A 12 -15.09 11.35 14.20
C PRO A 12 -14.76 12.15 12.93
N ALA A 13 -13.69 12.94 12.99
CA ALA A 13 -13.19 13.64 11.82
C ALA A 13 -12.77 12.64 10.73
N LEU A 14 -13.13 12.94 9.48
CA LEU A 14 -12.67 12.26 8.28
C LEU A 14 -11.83 13.25 7.46
N ASP A 15 -10.59 13.43 7.86
CA ASP A 15 -9.65 14.35 7.22
C ASP A 15 -9.07 13.75 5.93
N ALA A 16 -8.95 12.42 5.89
CA ALA A 16 -8.59 11.65 4.72
C ALA A 16 -9.35 10.33 4.67
N ALA A 17 -9.72 9.87 3.48
CA ALA A 17 -10.41 8.59 3.29
C ALA A 17 -9.48 7.38 3.45
N THR A 18 -8.77 7.29 4.58
CA THR A 18 -7.92 6.15 4.95
C THR A 18 -8.78 4.99 5.44
N PRO A 19 -8.32 3.72 5.31
CA PRO A 19 -9.06 2.58 5.86
C PRO A 19 -9.34 2.71 7.37
N ARG A 20 -8.44 3.38 8.11
CA ARG A 20 -8.56 3.59 9.56
C ARG A 20 -9.63 4.63 9.90
N GLU A 21 -9.61 5.79 9.25
CA GLU A 21 -10.61 6.83 9.50
C GLU A 21 -12.01 6.35 9.09
N LEU A 22 -12.12 5.63 7.97
CA LEU A 22 -13.39 5.00 7.58
C LEU A 22 -13.84 3.91 8.56
N ASP A 23 -12.93 3.09 9.11
CA ASP A 23 -13.26 2.14 10.19
C ASP A 23 -13.85 2.87 11.41
N LEU A 24 -13.20 3.95 11.87
CA LEU A 24 -13.67 4.75 12.99
C LEU A 24 -15.05 5.37 12.72
N LEU A 25 -15.25 5.96 11.55
CA LEU A 25 -16.53 6.55 11.15
C LEU A 25 -17.65 5.49 11.08
N LEU A 26 -17.38 4.34 10.48
CA LEU A 26 -18.36 3.26 10.35
C LEU A 26 -18.71 2.63 11.69
N ARG A 27 -17.72 2.45 12.58
CA ARG A 27 -17.95 1.96 13.94
C ARG A 27 -18.75 2.96 14.76
N TRP A 28 -18.43 4.25 14.67
CA TRP A 28 -19.23 5.31 15.29
C TRP A 28 -20.68 5.27 14.80
N ALA A 29 -20.92 5.21 13.49
CA ALA A 29 -22.27 5.17 12.93
C ALA A 29 -23.05 3.93 13.37
N CYS A 30 -22.37 2.77 13.45
CA CYS A 30 -22.95 1.55 14.01
C CYS A 30 -23.26 1.68 15.50
N ALA A 31 -22.40 2.33 16.29
CA ALA A 31 -22.65 2.56 17.71
C ALA A 31 -23.90 3.43 17.91
N VAL A 32 -24.04 4.51 17.14
CA VAL A 32 -25.21 5.38 17.15
C VAL A 32 -26.47 4.60 16.75
N ALA A 33 -26.45 3.84 15.65
CA ALA A 33 -27.60 3.10 15.16
C ALA A 33 -28.03 1.90 16.05
N THR A 34 -27.11 1.36 16.86
CA THR A 34 -27.39 0.18 17.71
C THR A 34 -27.51 0.50 19.19
N GLY A 35 -27.00 1.65 19.64
CA GLY A 35 -26.81 1.97 21.06
C GLY A 35 -25.73 1.11 21.76
N LEU A 36 -24.94 0.34 21.01
CA LEU A 36 -23.84 -0.47 21.56
C LEU A 36 -22.62 0.43 21.87
N PRO A 37 -21.82 0.09 22.90
CA PRO A 37 -20.61 0.84 23.23
C PRO A 37 -19.57 0.73 22.10
N PRO A 38 -18.98 1.87 21.63
CA PRO A 38 -17.99 1.88 20.55
C PRO A 38 -16.78 0.97 20.79
N GLU A 39 -16.36 0.83 22.04
CA GLU A 39 -15.21 0.02 22.46
C GLU A 39 -15.46 -1.47 22.24
N GLY A 40 -16.72 -1.90 22.29
CA GLY A 40 -17.14 -3.28 22.10
C GLY A 40 -17.45 -3.66 20.65
N LEU A 41 -17.39 -2.70 19.72
CA LEU A 41 -17.60 -2.95 18.30
C LEU A 41 -16.33 -3.53 17.67
N PRO A 42 -16.46 -4.60 16.86
CA PRO A 42 -15.29 -5.19 16.25
C PRO A 42 -14.77 -4.25 15.16
N GLY A 43 -13.45 -4.29 14.93
CA GLY A 43 -12.83 -3.56 13.82
C GLY A 43 -13.50 -3.90 12.48
N GLU A 44 -13.72 -2.88 11.67
CA GLU A 44 -14.19 -2.95 10.30
C GLU A 44 -13.02 -2.72 9.32
N ARG A 45 -13.18 -3.27 8.12
CA ARG A 45 -12.22 -3.12 7.03
C ARG A 45 -13.00 -2.76 5.79
N PRO A 46 -13.28 -1.47 5.61
CA PRO A 46 -14.03 -1.00 4.46
C PRO A 46 -13.29 -1.41 3.21
N ARG A 47 -14.02 -1.93 2.23
CA ARG A 47 -13.46 -2.32 0.93
C ARG A 47 -13.82 -1.28 -0.10
N ARG A 48 -12.98 -1.10 -1.10
CA ARG A 48 -13.40 -0.36 -2.28
C ARG A 48 -14.51 -1.10 -3.00
N THR A 49 -15.43 -0.34 -3.54
CA THR A 49 -16.46 -0.85 -4.45
C THR A 49 -15.92 -0.89 -5.88
N PRO A 50 -16.43 -1.79 -6.73
CA PRO A 50 -16.07 -1.81 -8.14
C PRO A 50 -16.58 -0.55 -8.87
N PRO A 51 -15.97 -0.17 -10.01
CA PRO A 51 -16.48 0.93 -10.84
C PRO A 51 -17.95 0.76 -11.17
N GLY A 52 -18.74 1.84 -11.07
CA GLY A 52 -20.18 1.84 -11.34
C GLY A 52 -21.06 1.42 -10.16
N ALA A 53 -20.48 0.95 -9.04
CA ALA A 53 -21.21 0.76 -7.81
C ALA A 53 -21.62 2.10 -7.16
N HIS A 54 -22.57 2.05 -6.23
CA HIS A 54 -22.92 3.22 -5.42
C HIS A 54 -21.79 3.50 -4.41
N GLY A 55 -21.22 4.70 -4.46
CA GLY A 55 -20.13 5.10 -3.57
C GLY A 55 -18.79 4.43 -3.88
N GLN A 56 -17.74 4.84 -3.16
CA GLN A 56 -16.38 4.35 -3.34
C GLN A 56 -16.00 3.26 -2.34
N TYR A 57 -16.74 3.13 -1.24
CA TYR A 57 -16.44 2.19 -0.16
C TYR A 57 -17.67 1.42 0.29
N ALA A 58 -17.46 0.20 0.77
CA ALA A 58 -18.49 -0.67 1.31
C ALA A 58 -18.07 -1.29 2.64
N SER A 59 -19.04 -1.45 3.54
CA SER A 59 -18.87 -2.05 4.87
C SER A 59 -19.87 -3.17 5.12
N ALA A 60 -19.38 -4.28 5.69
CA ALA A 60 -20.21 -5.39 6.14
C ALA A 60 -20.50 -5.33 7.65
N LEU A 61 -20.06 -4.27 8.33
CA LEU A 61 -20.19 -4.13 9.78
C LEU A 61 -21.64 -4.29 10.28
N PRO A 62 -22.67 -3.72 9.61
CA PRO A 62 -24.06 -3.91 10.03
C PRO A 62 -24.47 -5.39 10.06
N MET A 63 -24.09 -6.18 9.05
CA MET A 63 -24.40 -7.62 9.02
C MET A 63 -23.77 -8.36 10.20
N ARG A 64 -22.52 -8.03 10.51
CA ARG A 64 -21.78 -8.64 11.62
C ARG A 64 -22.38 -8.28 12.98
N LEU A 65 -23.05 -7.14 13.08
CA LEU A 65 -23.69 -6.64 14.30
C LEU A 65 -25.17 -7.00 14.42
N ALA A 66 -25.85 -7.36 13.32
CA ALA A 66 -27.28 -7.65 13.28
C ALA A 66 -27.74 -8.62 14.38
N GLY A 67 -27.01 -9.73 14.56
CA GLY A 67 -27.30 -10.71 15.61
C GLY A 67 -27.15 -10.14 17.03
N ARG A 68 -26.10 -9.36 17.29
CA ARG A 68 -25.85 -8.72 18.60
C ARG A 68 -26.86 -7.61 18.89
N ALA A 69 -27.30 -6.89 17.86
CA ALA A 69 -28.33 -5.86 17.95
C ALA A 69 -29.75 -6.46 18.04
N ARG A 70 -29.94 -7.75 17.71
CA ARG A 70 -31.24 -8.40 17.54
C ARG A 70 -32.14 -7.67 16.54
N ARG A 71 -31.55 -7.24 15.42
CA ARG A 71 -32.21 -6.48 14.35
C ARG A 71 -31.93 -7.11 12.99
N PRO A 72 -32.85 -6.99 12.01
CA PRO A 72 -32.56 -7.40 10.63
C PRO A 72 -31.37 -6.62 10.06
N ALA A 73 -30.44 -7.31 9.39
CA ALA A 73 -29.21 -6.70 8.86
C ALA A 73 -29.48 -5.55 7.89
N ARG A 74 -30.52 -5.67 7.05
CA ARG A 74 -30.93 -4.65 6.10
C ARG A 74 -31.45 -3.38 6.77
N GLU A 75 -32.25 -3.52 7.83
CA GLU A 75 -32.75 -2.39 8.60
C GLU A 75 -31.61 -1.69 9.35
N LEU A 76 -30.70 -2.47 9.95
CA LEU A 76 -29.53 -1.90 10.61
C LEU A 76 -28.62 -1.17 9.61
N ALA A 77 -28.42 -1.71 8.40
CA ALA A 77 -27.69 -1.02 7.35
C ALA A 77 -28.37 0.30 6.92
N ALA A 78 -29.70 0.32 6.84
CA ALA A 78 -30.45 1.54 6.48
C ALA A 78 -30.29 2.63 7.54
N ASP A 79 -30.35 2.27 8.82
CA ASP A 79 -30.13 3.21 9.93
C ASP A 79 -28.69 3.73 9.94
N VAL A 80 -27.70 2.86 9.75
CA VAL A 80 -26.29 3.26 9.67
C VAL A 80 -26.08 4.21 8.49
N ALA A 81 -26.68 3.94 7.33
CA ALA A 81 -26.64 4.82 6.17
C ALA A 81 -27.34 6.17 6.44
N ALA A 82 -28.40 6.21 7.25
CA ALA A 82 -29.02 7.46 7.67
C ALA A 82 -28.08 8.28 8.56
N VAL A 83 -27.47 7.66 9.57
CA VAL A 83 -26.49 8.32 10.46
C VAL A 83 -25.30 8.87 9.67
N LEU A 84 -24.79 8.12 8.70
CA LEU A 84 -23.66 8.56 7.86
C LEU A 84 -24.03 9.76 6.98
N ARG A 85 -25.27 9.86 6.47
CA ARG A 85 -25.71 10.99 5.64
C ARG A 85 -25.80 12.31 6.42
N ASP A 86 -25.85 12.25 7.75
CA ASP A 86 -25.81 13.45 8.61
C ASP A 86 -24.37 13.95 8.84
N CYS A 87 -23.34 13.23 8.36
CA CYS A 87 -21.95 13.63 8.48
C CYS A 87 -21.53 14.57 7.33
N PRO A 88 -20.94 15.74 7.59
CA PRO A 88 -20.53 16.69 6.55
C PRO A 88 -19.54 16.13 5.51
N GLN A 89 -18.75 15.12 5.87
CA GLN A 89 -17.72 14.54 5.01
C GLN A 89 -18.24 13.40 4.12
N VAL A 90 -19.52 13.02 4.27
CA VAL A 90 -20.18 11.96 3.51
C VAL A 90 -21.08 12.59 2.47
N VAL A 91 -20.80 12.32 1.19
CA VAL A 91 -21.59 12.82 0.06
C VAL A 91 -22.90 12.04 -0.06
N ASP A 92 -22.83 10.72 0.14
CA ASP A 92 -24.00 9.84 0.12
C ASP A 92 -23.69 8.53 0.88
N ALA A 93 -24.69 7.90 1.47
CA ALA A 93 -24.58 6.57 2.03
C ALA A 93 -25.89 5.81 1.84
N ARG A 94 -25.78 4.54 1.44
CA ARG A 94 -26.93 3.68 1.12
C ARG A 94 -26.75 2.28 1.66
N ALA A 95 -27.85 1.72 2.16
CA ALA A 95 -27.92 0.29 2.42
C ALA A 95 -28.06 -0.48 1.10
N ASP A 96 -27.34 -1.58 0.99
CA ASP A 96 -27.38 -2.48 -0.15
C ASP A 96 -27.79 -3.89 0.29
N GLY A 97 -28.50 -4.59 -0.61
CA GLY A 97 -29.35 -5.77 -0.41
C GLY A 97 -29.08 -6.60 0.85
N PRO A 98 -27.92 -7.27 0.99
CA PRO A 98 -27.63 -8.20 2.09
C PRO A 98 -27.45 -7.57 3.48
N GLY A 99 -27.48 -6.23 3.58
CA GLY A 99 -27.12 -5.48 4.79
C GLY A 99 -25.73 -4.85 4.73
N PHE A 100 -25.20 -4.62 3.53
CA PHE A 100 -24.01 -3.79 3.35
C PHE A 100 -24.38 -2.31 3.44
N VAL A 101 -23.41 -1.49 3.81
CA VAL A 101 -23.51 -0.03 3.66
C VAL A 101 -22.44 0.41 2.68
N ASN A 102 -22.90 1.03 1.59
CA ASN A 102 -22.06 1.67 0.60
C ASN A 102 -22.00 3.17 0.91
N LEU A 103 -20.81 3.77 0.86
CA LEU A 103 -20.61 5.18 1.15
C LEU A 103 -19.78 5.89 0.07
N ALA A 104 -20.18 7.12 -0.21
CA ALA A 104 -19.44 8.09 -0.99
C ALA A 104 -18.95 9.20 -0.04
N VAL A 105 -17.68 9.57 -0.15
CA VAL A 105 -17.07 10.62 0.69
C VAL A 105 -16.58 11.77 -0.16
N GLU A 106 -16.39 12.91 0.47
CA GLU A 106 -15.95 14.14 -0.18
C GLU A 106 -14.69 13.91 -1.04
N PRO A 107 -14.64 14.44 -2.30
CA PRO A 107 -13.44 14.41 -3.14
C PRO A 107 -12.17 14.87 -2.42
N ALA A 108 -12.29 15.88 -1.55
CA ALA A 108 -11.18 16.39 -0.76
C ALA A 108 -10.62 15.35 0.23
N ALA A 109 -11.49 14.59 0.90
CA ALA A 109 -11.07 13.52 1.80
C ALA A 109 -10.38 12.38 1.04
N ARG A 110 -10.87 12.03 -0.17
CA ARG A 110 -10.23 11.02 -1.02
C ARG A 110 -8.85 11.48 -1.48
N ALA A 111 -8.73 12.73 -1.94
CA ALA A 111 -7.46 13.32 -2.34
C ALA A 111 -6.46 13.35 -1.17
N ALA A 112 -6.91 13.75 0.03
CA ALA A 112 -6.09 13.88 1.23
C ALA A 112 -5.40 12.58 1.67
N LEU A 113 -5.86 11.41 1.20
CA LEU A 113 -5.18 10.13 1.38
C LEU A 113 -3.71 10.20 0.93
N ALA A 114 -3.41 10.81 -0.22
CA ALA A 114 -2.03 10.93 -0.70
C ALA A 114 -1.11 11.62 0.33
N ARG A 115 -1.59 12.71 0.94
CA ARG A 115 -0.85 13.49 1.93
C ARG A 115 -0.61 12.69 3.21
N VAL A 116 -1.68 12.12 3.77
CA VAL A 116 -1.59 11.32 5.01
C VAL A 116 -0.67 10.12 4.85
N VAL A 117 -0.74 9.42 3.71
CA VAL A 117 0.17 8.31 3.42
C VAL A 117 1.59 8.80 3.21
N ALA A 118 1.81 9.97 2.60
CA ALA A 118 3.14 10.50 2.38
C ALA A 118 3.89 10.88 3.67
N ASP A 119 3.16 11.19 4.75
CA ASP A 119 3.73 11.54 6.05
C ASP A 119 4.19 10.31 6.85
N ASP A 120 3.42 9.23 6.81
CA ASP A 120 3.84 7.94 7.37
C ASP A 120 3.48 6.76 6.45
N PRO A 121 4.22 6.57 5.35
CA PRO A 121 3.86 5.53 4.37
C PRO A 121 3.93 4.12 4.95
N GLY A 122 4.89 3.89 5.85
CA GLY A 122 5.07 2.61 6.48
C GLY A 122 4.01 2.36 7.55
N GLY A 123 3.76 3.31 8.45
CA GLY A 123 2.68 3.18 9.42
C GLY A 123 1.32 3.01 8.76
N HIS A 124 1.06 3.72 7.64
CA HIS A 124 -0.13 3.49 6.83
C HIS A 124 -0.23 2.04 6.36
N LEU A 125 0.79 1.51 5.67
CA LEU A 125 0.77 0.12 5.18
C LEU A 125 0.59 -0.90 6.31
N LEU A 126 1.21 -0.67 7.48
CA LEU A 126 1.06 -1.51 8.68
C LEU A 126 -0.31 -1.33 9.37
N GLY A 127 -1.04 -0.26 9.05
CA GLY A 127 -2.30 0.11 9.69
C GLY A 127 -2.15 0.65 11.11
N LEU A 128 -1.00 1.27 11.41
CA LEU A 128 -0.69 1.93 12.67
C LEU A 128 -1.42 3.29 12.79
N PRO A 129 -1.61 3.81 14.03
CA PRO A 129 -2.08 5.18 14.20
C PRO A 129 -1.07 6.19 13.65
N PRO A 130 -1.50 7.37 13.20
CA PRO A 130 -0.61 8.51 12.96
C PRO A 130 0.28 8.77 14.18
N GLY A 131 1.58 8.96 13.96
CA GLY A 131 2.56 9.14 15.05
C GLY A 131 2.80 7.89 15.91
N GLY A 132 2.21 6.75 15.56
CA GLY A 132 2.33 5.47 16.28
C GLY A 132 3.63 4.70 16.02
N ARG A 133 4.54 5.24 15.21
CA ARG A 133 5.90 4.70 15.08
C ARG A 133 6.72 5.12 16.29
N ALA A 134 7.22 4.13 17.02
CA ALA A 134 8.30 4.38 17.98
C ALA A 134 9.54 4.88 17.22
N SER A 135 10.38 5.69 17.88
CA SER A 135 11.72 5.98 17.36
C SER A 135 12.39 4.66 16.98
N ALA A 136 13.02 4.62 15.79
CA ALA A 136 13.70 3.42 15.33
C ALA A 136 14.65 2.93 16.42
N PRO A 137 14.49 1.69 16.94
CA PRO A 137 15.40 1.19 17.96
C PRO A 137 16.82 1.14 17.38
N THR A 138 17.80 1.58 18.18
CA THR A 138 19.21 1.69 17.84
C THR A 138 19.99 0.37 17.86
N GLU A 139 19.30 -0.76 18.07
CA GLU A 139 19.91 -2.07 18.33
C GLU A 139 19.83 -3.01 17.12
N ASP A 140 20.75 -3.99 17.10
CA ASP A 140 20.76 -5.08 16.13
C ASP A 140 19.49 -5.94 16.24
N ARG A 141 18.84 -6.20 15.09
CA ARG A 141 17.56 -6.93 15.01
C ARG A 141 17.75 -8.24 14.23
N PRO A 142 18.25 -9.31 14.86
CA PRO A 142 18.55 -10.57 14.18
C PRO A 142 17.31 -11.20 13.53
N GLU A 143 16.12 -10.92 14.03
CA GLU A 143 14.87 -11.40 13.44
C GLU A 143 14.55 -10.77 12.06
N TRP A 144 15.17 -9.63 11.74
CA TRP A 144 15.08 -8.95 10.43
C TRP A 144 16.22 -9.30 9.48
N GLU A 145 17.20 -10.11 9.91
CA GLU A 145 18.28 -10.57 9.05
C GLU A 145 17.78 -11.51 7.95
N LEU A 146 18.36 -11.38 6.76
CA LEU A 146 18.01 -12.19 5.60
C LEU A 146 18.73 -13.53 5.68
N SER A 147 18.00 -14.62 5.42
CA SER A 147 18.62 -15.94 5.30
C SER A 147 19.58 -15.95 4.10
N PRO A 148 20.79 -16.54 4.22
CA PRO A 148 21.77 -16.59 3.14
C PRO A 148 21.37 -17.63 2.08
N LEU A 149 20.59 -17.20 1.10
CA LEU A 149 20.01 -18.08 0.07
C LEU A 149 21.06 -18.79 -0.77
N GLU A 150 22.24 -18.20 -0.94
CA GLU A 150 23.37 -18.76 -1.68
C GLU A 150 23.95 -20.01 -1.03
N ARG A 151 23.70 -20.22 0.28
CA ARG A 151 24.17 -21.41 1.01
C ARG A 151 23.23 -22.61 0.85
N GLU A 152 22.02 -22.41 0.34
CA GLU A 152 21.07 -23.49 0.13
C GLU A 152 21.49 -24.36 -1.07
N PRO A 153 21.24 -25.69 -1.03
CA PRO A 153 21.78 -26.62 -2.02
C PRO A 153 21.21 -26.40 -3.43
N ASP A 154 19.94 -25.99 -3.52
CA ASP A 154 19.20 -25.84 -4.78
C ASP A 154 18.18 -24.67 -4.70
N PRO A 155 17.65 -24.23 -5.86
CA PRO A 155 16.64 -23.17 -5.90
C PRO A 155 15.36 -23.46 -5.10
N ALA A 156 14.96 -24.72 -4.92
CA ALA A 156 13.74 -25.06 -4.18
C ALA A 156 13.92 -24.82 -2.68
N ARG A 157 15.08 -25.20 -2.12
CA ARG A 157 15.44 -24.88 -0.73
C ARG A 157 15.63 -23.38 -0.52
N ALA A 158 16.29 -22.70 -1.45
CA ALA A 158 16.40 -21.23 -1.41
C ALA A 158 15.01 -20.57 -1.42
N ARG A 159 14.07 -21.08 -2.22
CA ARG A 159 12.68 -20.62 -2.25
C ARG A 159 11.96 -20.82 -0.92
N GLU A 160 12.06 -22.00 -0.32
CA GLU A 160 11.49 -22.28 1.01
C GLU A 160 11.99 -21.28 2.05
N ARG A 161 13.31 -21.00 2.06
CA ARG A 161 13.92 -20.02 2.96
C ARG A 161 13.46 -18.59 2.69
N ALA A 162 13.42 -18.16 1.43
CA ALA A 162 12.95 -16.84 1.07
C ALA A 162 11.48 -16.61 1.48
N ARG A 163 10.61 -17.62 1.31
CA ARG A 163 9.21 -17.55 1.76
C ARG A 163 9.10 -17.54 3.28
N ALA A 164 9.91 -18.34 3.99
CA ALA A 164 9.95 -18.32 5.45
C ALA A 164 10.41 -16.94 5.98
N ASP A 165 11.42 -16.35 5.34
CA ASP A 165 11.89 -14.98 5.59
C ASP A 165 10.78 -13.93 5.43
N ALA A 166 10.02 -14.00 4.34
CA ALA A 166 8.93 -13.08 4.07
C ALA A 166 7.76 -13.27 5.06
N ARG A 167 7.38 -14.52 5.36
CA ARG A 167 6.35 -14.84 6.37
C ARG A 167 6.71 -14.28 7.74
N ARG A 168 7.96 -14.50 8.19
CA ARG A 168 8.47 -13.97 9.46
C ARG A 168 8.35 -12.45 9.52
N ARG A 169 8.84 -11.74 8.50
CA ARG A 169 8.80 -10.27 8.43
C ARG A 169 7.37 -9.73 8.38
N ILE A 170 6.50 -10.34 7.58
CA ILE A 170 5.08 -9.96 7.50
C ILE A 170 4.37 -10.18 8.86
N ALA A 171 4.67 -11.29 9.55
CA ALA A 171 4.13 -11.55 10.88
C ALA A 171 4.59 -10.48 11.88
N LEU A 172 5.90 -10.22 12.00
CA LEU A 172 6.46 -9.17 12.87
C LEU A 172 5.90 -7.77 12.56
N ALA A 173 5.64 -7.47 11.29
CA ALA A 173 5.12 -6.19 10.87
C ALA A 173 3.62 -6.00 11.16
N THR A 174 2.87 -7.08 11.34
CA THR A 174 1.41 -7.04 11.57
C THR A 174 1.00 -7.40 13.00
N ASP A 175 1.95 -7.86 13.81
CA ASP A 175 1.77 -8.09 15.24
C ASP A 175 1.64 -6.74 15.97
N PRO A 176 0.53 -6.50 16.71
CA PRO A 176 0.32 -5.26 17.45
C PRO A 176 1.46 -4.88 18.40
N ASP A 177 2.14 -5.85 18.99
CA ASP A 177 3.17 -5.62 20.01
C ASP A 177 4.51 -5.22 19.37
N THR A 178 4.77 -5.67 18.14
CA THR A 178 6.04 -5.39 17.45
C THR A 178 5.91 -4.38 16.31
N ALA A 179 4.73 -4.19 15.72
CA ALA A 179 4.52 -3.39 14.51
C ALA A 179 5.02 -1.93 14.62
N ALA A 180 4.84 -1.29 15.78
CA ALA A 180 5.29 0.08 16.04
C ALA A 180 6.82 0.24 16.02
N ALA A 181 7.55 -0.84 16.32
CA ALA A 181 9.01 -0.91 16.37
C ALA A 181 9.60 -1.82 15.27
N ALA A 182 8.77 -2.33 14.36
CA ALA A 182 9.09 -3.48 13.52
C ALA A 182 10.06 -3.15 12.39
N LEU A 183 9.92 -2.02 11.72
CA LEU A 183 10.67 -1.82 10.47
C LEU A 183 12.10 -1.34 10.77
N PRO A 184 13.14 -2.08 10.35
CA PRO A 184 14.50 -1.56 10.42
C PRO A 184 14.59 -0.27 9.60
N PRO A 185 15.42 0.70 10.03
CA PRO A 185 15.64 1.89 9.23
C PRO A 185 16.14 1.48 7.83
N PRO A 186 15.67 2.15 6.76
CA PRO A 186 16.14 1.82 5.43
C PRO A 186 17.66 2.05 5.36
N PRO A 187 18.41 1.20 4.63
CA PRO A 187 19.84 1.43 4.43
C PRO A 187 20.05 2.78 3.74
N ALA A 188 21.09 3.52 4.18
CA ALA A 188 21.36 4.88 3.73
C ALA A 188 21.54 5.00 2.20
N GLU A 189 22.09 3.97 1.55
CA GLU A 189 22.21 3.89 0.09
C GLU A 189 21.85 2.49 -0.42
N ALA A 190 20.57 2.27 -0.71
CA ALA A 190 20.16 1.12 -1.51
C ALA A 190 20.53 1.39 -2.99
N THR A 191 21.39 0.54 -3.56
CA THR A 191 21.82 0.63 -4.96
C THR A 191 21.16 -0.43 -5.83
N TRP A 192 21.17 -0.23 -7.14
CA TRP A 192 20.72 -1.25 -8.11
C TRP A 192 21.59 -2.50 -8.11
N ARG A 193 22.84 -2.39 -7.65
CA ARG A 193 23.82 -3.47 -7.71
C ARG A 193 23.53 -4.48 -6.62
N ASP A 194 22.98 -5.61 -7.02
CA ASP A 194 22.84 -6.79 -6.17
C ASP A 194 24.22 -7.44 -5.97
N ALA A 195 24.58 -7.75 -4.73
CA ALA A 195 25.91 -8.27 -4.39
C ALA A 195 26.16 -9.68 -4.94
N LEU A 196 25.10 -10.45 -5.20
CA LEU A 196 25.20 -11.82 -5.70
C LEU A 196 25.18 -11.86 -7.23
N LEU A 197 24.57 -10.89 -7.89
CA LEU A 197 24.49 -10.81 -9.35
C LEU A 197 25.88 -10.68 -9.98
N ASP A 198 26.10 -11.36 -11.11
CA ASP A 198 27.36 -11.42 -11.86
C ASP A 198 28.58 -11.94 -11.08
N THR A 199 28.36 -12.52 -9.89
CA THR A 199 29.40 -13.27 -9.20
C THR A 199 29.78 -14.50 -10.03
N ARG A 200 31.04 -14.94 -9.94
CA ARG A 200 31.52 -16.15 -10.63
C ARG A 200 31.54 -17.32 -9.65
N PRO A 201 30.52 -18.19 -9.63
CA PRO A 201 30.44 -19.26 -8.65
C PRO A 201 31.50 -20.31 -8.95
N GLY A 202 32.23 -20.76 -7.94
CA GLY A 202 33.21 -21.82 -8.08
C GLY A 202 32.59 -23.16 -8.49
N ALA A 203 33.43 -24.15 -8.80
CA ALA A 203 32.98 -25.50 -9.15
C ALA A 203 32.11 -26.14 -8.05
N ALA A 204 32.40 -25.87 -6.78
CA ALA A 204 31.65 -26.35 -5.61
C ALA A 204 30.39 -25.52 -5.27
N ALA A 205 30.04 -24.49 -6.06
CA ALA A 205 28.88 -23.66 -5.78
C ALA A 205 27.57 -24.45 -5.88
N THR A 206 26.64 -24.15 -4.96
CA THR A 206 25.31 -24.76 -4.92
C THR A 206 24.48 -24.36 -6.14
N GLY A 207 23.39 -25.09 -6.39
CA GLY A 207 22.42 -24.73 -7.43
C GLY A 207 21.78 -23.36 -7.17
N ALA A 208 21.55 -23.02 -5.90
CA ALA A 208 21.05 -21.71 -5.50
C ALA A 208 22.07 -20.60 -5.79
N ALA A 209 23.33 -20.76 -5.37
CA ALA A 209 24.38 -19.77 -5.64
C ALA A 209 24.53 -19.47 -7.14
N ARG A 210 24.46 -20.50 -7.99
CA ARG A 210 24.50 -20.33 -9.45
C ARG A 210 23.29 -19.56 -9.99
N LEU A 211 22.10 -19.79 -9.46
CA LEU A 211 20.91 -19.02 -9.84
C LEU A 211 21.07 -17.55 -9.42
N LEU A 212 21.48 -17.30 -8.18
CA LEU A 212 21.62 -15.95 -7.64
C LEU A 212 22.69 -15.14 -8.38
N ALA A 213 23.72 -15.80 -8.90
CA ALA A 213 24.70 -15.19 -9.80
C ALA A 213 24.09 -14.69 -11.12
N VAL A 214 22.97 -15.26 -11.57
CA VAL A 214 22.31 -14.90 -12.84
C VAL A 214 21.20 -13.87 -12.65
N ILE A 215 20.43 -13.95 -11.56
CA ILE A 215 19.23 -13.11 -11.37
C ILE A 215 19.33 -12.13 -10.18
N GLY A 216 20.32 -12.30 -9.31
CA GLY A 216 20.46 -11.56 -8.06
C GLY A 216 19.57 -12.09 -6.92
N GLY A 217 19.92 -11.76 -5.69
CA GLY A 217 19.13 -12.05 -4.49
C GLY A 217 17.75 -11.39 -4.49
N ASP A 218 17.68 -10.13 -4.92
CA ASP A 218 16.43 -9.36 -4.96
C ASP A 218 15.40 -9.97 -5.93
N SER A 219 15.81 -10.26 -7.18
CA SER A 219 14.90 -10.88 -8.15
C SER A 219 14.49 -12.29 -7.73
N ALA A 220 15.41 -13.05 -7.14
CA ALA A 220 15.10 -14.38 -6.63
C ALA A 220 14.04 -14.33 -5.53
N ARG A 221 14.13 -13.39 -4.58
CA ARG A 221 13.14 -13.26 -3.50
C ARG A 221 11.75 -12.92 -4.02
N VAL A 222 11.65 -12.03 -5.01
CA VAL A 222 10.37 -11.73 -5.69
C VAL A 222 9.86 -12.97 -6.41
N ALA A 223 10.70 -13.65 -7.21
CA ALA A 223 10.33 -14.87 -7.93
C ALA A 223 9.78 -15.96 -7.00
N PHE A 224 10.50 -16.23 -5.91
CA PHE A 224 10.17 -17.24 -4.90
C PHE A 224 8.88 -16.92 -4.13
N CYS A 225 8.59 -15.63 -3.91
CA CYS A 225 7.37 -15.20 -3.23
C CYS A 225 6.19 -14.99 -4.18
N ARG A 226 6.40 -14.96 -5.51
CA ARG A 226 5.37 -14.61 -6.51
C ARG A 226 4.34 -15.72 -6.78
N SER A 227 4.75 -16.99 -6.79
CA SER A 227 3.81 -18.12 -6.96
C SER A 227 2.95 -18.33 -5.70
N PRO A 228 1.64 -18.56 -5.84
CA PRO A 228 0.75 -18.81 -4.72
C PRO A 228 1.08 -20.12 -3.99
N ASP A 229 1.34 -21.18 -4.75
CA ASP A 229 1.50 -22.53 -4.24
C ASP A 229 2.84 -22.71 -3.52
N ASP A 230 2.87 -23.45 -2.41
CA ASP A 230 4.13 -23.76 -1.74
C ASP A 230 4.95 -24.79 -2.51
N GLN A 231 4.29 -25.68 -3.27
CA GLN A 231 4.94 -26.64 -4.15
C GLN A 231 4.74 -26.21 -5.61
N VAL A 232 5.85 -25.87 -6.27
CA VAL A 232 5.86 -25.46 -7.67
C VAL A 232 5.90 -26.70 -8.56
N ARG A 233 4.99 -26.80 -9.53
CA ARG A 233 4.99 -27.91 -10.49
C ARG A 233 6.13 -27.75 -11.51
N PRO A 234 6.68 -28.85 -12.06
CA PRO A 234 7.66 -28.75 -13.14
C PRO A 234 7.09 -27.94 -14.33
N GLY A 235 7.83 -26.92 -14.78
CA GLY A 235 7.43 -26.05 -15.87
C GLY A 235 6.36 -25.00 -15.52
N GLU A 236 5.93 -24.90 -14.26
CA GLU A 236 5.02 -23.85 -13.82
C GLU A 236 5.64 -22.47 -14.03
N SER A 237 4.84 -21.56 -14.57
CA SER A 237 5.21 -20.17 -14.77
C SER A 237 4.22 -19.25 -14.09
N THR A 238 4.71 -18.14 -13.55
CA THR A 238 3.89 -17.10 -12.92
C THR A 238 3.52 -15.98 -13.91
N GLY A 239 3.97 -16.07 -15.15
CA GLY A 239 3.69 -15.09 -16.21
C GLY A 239 4.46 -15.40 -17.50
N PRO A 240 4.47 -14.48 -18.48
CA PRO A 240 5.25 -14.66 -19.70
C PRO A 240 6.74 -14.73 -19.36
N ASP A 241 7.40 -15.85 -19.69
CA ASP A 241 8.84 -16.05 -19.44
C ASP A 241 9.24 -15.89 -17.96
N LEU A 242 8.35 -16.20 -17.01
CA LEU A 242 8.58 -16.04 -15.57
C LEU A 242 8.46 -17.36 -14.82
N PRO A 243 9.42 -18.30 -14.99
CA PRO A 243 9.39 -19.59 -14.32
C PRO A 243 9.18 -19.41 -12.81
N ALA A 244 8.27 -20.19 -12.24
CA ALA A 244 7.91 -20.12 -10.82
C ALA A 244 9.04 -20.63 -9.90
N LEU A 245 9.92 -21.47 -10.46
CA LEU A 245 11.16 -21.93 -9.84
C LEU A 245 12.31 -21.77 -10.85
N PRO A 246 12.87 -20.55 -11.01
CA PRO A 246 13.94 -20.30 -11.96
C PRO A 246 15.20 -21.09 -11.61
N THR A 247 16.03 -21.37 -12.62
CA THR A 247 17.35 -21.97 -12.43
C THR A 247 18.41 -21.16 -13.18
N HIS A 248 19.70 -21.39 -12.93
CA HIS A 248 20.77 -20.73 -13.69
C HIS A 248 20.75 -21.06 -15.20
N ARG A 249 20.11 -22.18 -15.60
CA ARG A 249 19.95 -22.57 -17.02
C ARG A 249 18.66 -22.08 -17.64
N ASP A 250 17.66 -21.83 -16.80
CA ASP A 250 16.34 -21.31 -17.18
C ASP A 250 15.94 -20.18 -16.22
N PRO A 251 16.58 -19.00 -16.33
CA PRO A 251 16.27 -17.86 -15.49
C PRO A 251 15.03 -17.09 -15.98
N GLY A 252 14.59 -17.31 -17.23
CA GLY A 252 13.56 -16.52 -17.89
C GLY A 252 13.83 -15.01 -17.87
N ALA A 253 12.77 -14.23 -17.74
CA ALA A 253 12.79 -12.78 -17.60
C ALA A 253 13.37 -12.31 -16.25
N TRP A 254 13.51 -13.18 -15.24
CA TRP A 254 14.07 -12.79 -13.94
C TRP A 254 15.54 -12.30 -14.03
N GLY A 255 16.27 -12.71 -15.06
CA GLY A 255 17.64 -12.25 -15.33
C GLY A 255 17.75 -10.97 -16.14
N ARG A 256 16.63 -10.31 -16.47
CA ARG A 256 16.60 -9.12 -17.34
C ARG A 256 16.26 -7.87 -16.53
N ASN A 257 16.89 -6.75 -16.86
CA ASN A 257 16.57 -5.43 -16.30
C ASN A 257 15.55 -4.71 -17.19
N THR A 258 14.37 -5.31 -17.34
CA THR A 258 13.26 -4.79 -18.16
C THR A 258 11.94 -4.89 -17.40
N ASP A 259 10.87 -4.27 -17.91
CA ASP A 259 9.53 -4.36 -17.29
C ASP A 259 8.98 -5.79 -17.23
N ALA A 260 9.51 -6.70 -18.08
CA ALA A 260 9.17 -8.12 -18.04
C ALA A 260 9.66 -8.81 -16.76
N ASN A 261 10.60 -8.22 -16.01
CA ASN A 261 11.03 -8.68 -14.69
C ASN A 261 10.28 -7.91 -13.60
N PRO A 262 9.30 -8.52 -12.90
CA PRO A 262 8.53 -7.83 -11.86
C PRO A 262 9.40 -7.29 -10.72
N ALA A 263 10.52 -7.93 -10.40
CA ALA A 263 11.41 -7.45 -9.35
C ALA A 263 12.08 -6.13 -9.74
N PHE A 264 12.60 -6.06 -10.98
CA PHE A 264 13.14 -4.84 -11.55
C PHE A 264 12.06 -3.76 -11.66
N ALA A 265 10.89 -4.09 -12.20
CA ALA A 265 9.80 -3.15 -12.44
C ALA A 265 9.29 -2.48 -11.15
N VAL A 266 9.09 -3.24 -10.07
CA VAL A 266 8.64 -2.68 -8.78
C VAL A 266 9.73 -1.82 -8.14
N ARG A 267 11.00 -2.26 -8.18
CA ARG A 267 12.16 -1.48 -7.68
C ARG A 267 12.37 -0.21 -8.49
N TYR A 268 12.10 -0.24 -9.80
CA TYR A 268 12.17 0.91 -10.70
C TYR A 268 11.10 1.94 -10.36
N ALA A 269 9.84 1.52 -10.18
CA ALA A 269 8.78 2.42 -9.74
C ALA A 269 9.10 3.10 -8.41
N HIS A 270 9.70 2.38 -7.46
CA HIS A 270 10.22 2.97 -6.23
C HIS A 270 11.29 4.03 -6.51
N ALA A 271 12.35 3.69 -7.25
CA ALA A 271 13.45 4.61 -7.57
C ALA A 271 12.96 5.87 -8.29
N HIS A 272 12.01 5.70 -9.21
CA HIS A 272 11.38 6.76 -9.97
C HIS A 272 10.53 7.68 -9.07
N ALA A 273 9.61 7.12 -8.28
CA ALA A 273 8.79 7.87 -7.34
C ALA A 273 9.64 8.59 -6.27
N HIS A 274 10.72 7.94 -5.81
CA HIS A 274 11.67 8.51 -4.87
C HIS A 274 12.42 9.70 -5.46
N THR A 275 12.98 9.54 -6.65
CA THR A 275 13.71 10.59 -7.37
C THR A 275 12.79 11.78 -7.67
N ALA A 276 11.53 11.52 -8.05
CA ALA A 276 10.56 12.56 -8.35
C ALA A 276 10.26 13.48 -7.14
N HIS A 277 9.99 12.91 -5.96
CA HIS A 277 9.62 13.71 -4.79
C HIS A 277 10.80 14.33 -4.02
N THR A 278 12.02 13.82 -4.21
CA THR A 278 13.22 14.33 -3.51
C THR A 278 14.05 15.26 -4.40
N ARG A 279 14.50 14.76 -5.55
CA ARG A 279 15.50 15.45 -6.40
C ARG A 279 14.85 16.41 -7.38
N TRP A 280 13.87 15.93 -8.16
CA TRP A 280 13.21 16.76 -9.17
C TRP A 280 12.41 17.89 -8.53
N ALA A 281 11.71 17.60 -7.43
CA ALA A 281 11.05 18.61 -6.61
C ALA A 281 12.00 19.73 -6.16
N SER A 282 13.11 19.36 -5.50
CA SER A 282 14.08 20.33 -4.98
C SER A 282 14.77 21.12 -6.08
N ALA A 283 15.07 20.50 -7.24
CA ALA A 283 15.69 21.19 -8.37
C ALA A 283 14.79 22.28 -8.99
N LEU A 284 13.47 22.11 -8.87
CA LEU A 284 12.46 23.06 -9.35
C LEU A 284 11.99 24.04 -8.26
N GLY A 285 12.61 24.00 -7.07
CA GLY A 285 12.22 24.86 -5.94
C GLY A 285 10.91 24.46 -5.26
N HIS A 286 10.29 23.35 -5.65
CA HIS A 286 9.07 22.84 -5.04
C HIS A 286 9.38 21.98 -3.81
N ARG A 287 8.51 22.06 -2.81
CA ARG A 287 8.54 21.19 -1.62
C ARG A 287 7.16 20.61 -1.37
N ARG A 288 7.12 19.49 -0.63
CA ARG A 288 5.87 18.97 -0.08
C ARG A 288 5.22 20.01 0.82
N THR A 289 3.90 20.04 0.82
CA THR A 289 3.14 20.91 1.73
C THR A 289 3.15 20.27 3.13
N PRO A 290 3.22 21.05 4.22
CA PRO A 290 2.99 20.54 5.56
C PRO A 290 1.65 19.78 5.70
N ALA A 291 1.66 18.75 6.56
CA ALA A 291 0.58 17.80 6.80
C ALA A 291 -0.74 18.42 7.32
N ASP A 292 -0.73 19.67 7.75
CA ASP A 292 -1.86 20.39 8.33
C ASP A 292 -2.64 21.23 7.29
N ARG A 293 -2.10 21.42 6.08
CA ARG A 293 -2.76 22.24 5.06
C ARG A 293 -3.69 21.41 4.17
N PRO A 294 -4.98 21.77 4.04
CA PRO A 294 -5.89 21.09 3.13
C PRO A 294 -5.50 21.35 1.67
N TYR A 295 -5.80 20.39 0.80
CA TYR A 295 -5.64 20.56 -0.63
C TYR A 295 -6.62 21.59 -1.19
N THR A 296 -6.18 22.39 -2.16
CA THR A 296 -7.08 23.28 -2.91
C THR A 296 -7.96 22.52 -3.88
N ALA A 297 -9.03 23.16 -4.35
CA ALA A 297 -9.91 22.60 -5.37
C ALA A 297 -9.17 22.11 -6.63
N SER A 298 -8.09 22.79 -7.06
CA SER A 298 -7.27 22.34 -8.20
C SER A 298 -6.49 21.06 -7.90
N ALA A 299 -5.89 20.96 -6.70
CA ALA A 299 -5.20 19.75 -6.28
C ALA A 299 -6.17 18.57 -6.07
N VAL A 300 -7.36 18.84 -5.53
CA VAL A 300 -8.43 17.84 -5.41
C VAL A 300 -8.86 17.35 -6.79
N SER A 301 -9.15 18.26 -7.72
CA SER A 301 -9.53 17.91 -9.10
C SER A 301 -8.48 17.03 -9.79
N GLU A 302 -7.19 17.35 -9.62
CA GLU A 302 -6.08 16.54 -10.14
C GLU A 302 -6.07 15.12 -9.55
N LEU A 303 -6.27 14.99 -8.24
CA LEU A 303 -6.23 13.72 -7.52
C LEU A 303 -7.53 12.91 -7.64
N THR A 304 -8.61 13.51 -8.16
CA THR A 304 -9.86 12.80 -8.48
C THR A 304 -10.02 12.47 -9.97
N ARG A 305 -8.95 12.59 -10.78
CA ARG A 305 -8.95 12.04 -12.13
C ARG A 305 -8.89 10.51 -12.09
N PRO A 306 -9.44 9.78 -13.08
CA PRO A 306 -9.56 8.31 -13.02
C PRO A 306 -8.27 7.55 -12.66
N ALA A 307 -7.14 7.89 -13.29
CA ALA A 307 -5.86 7.24 -12.98
C ALA A 307 -5.32 7.58 -11.58
N ALA A 308 -5.57 8.81 -11.10
CA ALA A 308 -5.21 9.20 -9.74
C ALA A 308 -6.10 8.48 -8.72
N GLU A 309 -7.40 8.38 -8.97
CA GLU A 309 -8.33 7.62 -8.12
C GLU A 309 -7.99 6.13 -8.07
N ALA A 310 -7.55 5.54 -9.19
CA ALA A 310 -7.06 4.17 -9.22
C ALA A 310 -5.82 3.99 -8.33
N LEU A 311 -4.84 4.89 -8.44
CA LEU A 311 -3.62 4.88 -7.62
C LEU A 311 -3.92 5.08 -6.13
N LEU A 312 -4.76 6.07 -5.78
CA LEU A 312 -5.22 6.28 -4.40
C LEU A 312 -5.97 5.05 -3.88
N GLY A 313 -6.69 4.35 -4.76
CA GLY A 313 -7.31 3.08 -4.47
C GLY A 313 -6.33 1.98 -4.07
N GLU A 314 -5.23 1.82 -4.81
CA GLU A 314 -4.16 0.88 -4.44
C GLU A 314 -3.50 1.27 -3.10
N LEU A 315 -3.30 2.56 -2.84
CA LEU A 315 -2.81 3.00 -1.53
C LEU A 315 -3.81 2.66 -0.41
N PHE A 316 -5.11 2.80 -0.66
CA PHE A 316 -6.17 2.41 0.27
C PHE A 316 -6.18 0.89 0.55
N ASP A 317 -5.98 0.06 -0.47
CA ASP A 317 -6.07 -1.41 -0.35
C ASP A 317 -4.84 -2.04 0.35
N GLY A 318 -3.71 -1.35 0.39
CA GLY A 318 -2.44 -1.85 0.95
C GLY A 318 -2.52 -2.46 2.36
N PRO A 319 -3.08 -1.77 3.36
CA PRO A 319 -3.20 -2.31 4.72
C PRO A 319 -4.08 -3.55 4.80
N ALA A 320 -5.08 -3.68 3.90
CA ALA A 320 -5.90 -4.89 3.83
C ALA A 320 -5.12 -6.04 3.18
N ALA A 321 -4.36 -5.75 2.11
CA ALA A 321 -3.51 -6.71 1.42
C ALA A 321 -2.41 -7.28 2.33
N LEU A 322 -1.70 -6.42 3.08
CA LEU A 322 -0.67 -6.87 4.02
C LEU A 322 -1.26 -7.78 5.11
N ARG A 323 -2.38 -7.37 5.72
CA ARG A 323 -3.04 -8.21 6.74
C ARG A 323 -3.55 -9.53 6.15
N ALA A 324 -3.98 -9.55 4.88
CA ALA A 324 -4.39 -10.78 4.22
C ALA A 324 -3.19 -11.71 4.00
N ALA A 325 -2.04 -11.17 3.57
CA ALA A 325 -0.78 -11.91 3.46
C ALA A 325 -0.37 -12.52 4.81
N ALA A 326 -0.49 -11.75 5.90
CA ALA A 326 -0.20 -12.22 7.26
C ALA A 326 -1.16 -13.34 7.70
N ARG A 327 -2.49 -13.09 7.65
CA ARG A 327 -3.50 -14.07 8.10
C ARG A 327 -3.44 -15.40 7.36
N ARG A 328 -3.10 -15.36 6.08
CA ARG A 328 -3.00 -16.55 5.23
C ARG A 328 -1.60 -17.15 5.19
N SER A 329 -0.61 -16.48 5.79
CA SER A 329 0.81 -16.87 5.70
C SER A 329 1.29 -17.04 4.24
N GLU A 330 0.83 -16.13 3.38
CA GLU A 330 0.94 -16.19 1.92
C GLU A 330 1.62 -14.91 1.38
N PRO A 331 2.96 -14.92 1.23
CA PRO A 331 3.71 -13.74 0.77
C PRO A 331 3.32 -13.23 -0.63
N HIS A 332 2.80 -14.11 -1.49
CA HIS A 332 2.41 -13.76 -2.85
C HIS A 332 1.34 -12.67 -2.91
N ILE A 333 0.46 -12.58 -1.90
CA ILE A 333 -0.54 -11.52 -1.81
C ILE A 333 0.12 -10.15 -1.75
N LEU A 334 1.18 -10.00 -0.95
CA LEU A 334 1.93 -8.75 -0.87
C LEU A 334 2.70 -8.48 -2.17
N VAL A 335 3.27 -9.50 -2.81
CA VAL A 335 3.95 -9.33 -4.11
C VAL A 335 2.96 -8.87 -5.19
N ARG A 336 1.77 -9.48 -5.29
CA ARG A 336 0.71 -9.06 -6.24
C ARG A 336 0.29 -7.62 -5.99
N TYR A 337 0.12 -7.25 -4.72
CA TYR A 337 -0.20 -5.87 -4.32
C TYR A 337 0.85 -4.87 -4.82
N LEU A 338 2.14 -5.16 -4.61
CA LEU A 338 3.21 -4.26 -5.06
C LEU A 338 3.28 -4.12 -6.58
N GLU A 339 3.00 -5.20 -7.32
CA GLU A 339 2.88 -5.15 -8.79
C GLU A 339 1.69 -4.28 -9.24
N GLY A 340 0.55 -4.37 -8.54
CA GLY A 340 -0.63 -3.53 -8.75
C GLY A 340 -0.38 -2.06 -8.48
N LEU A 341 0.20 -1.73 -7.31
CA LEU A 341 0.58 -0.37 -6.95
C LEU A 341 1.57 0.24 -7.96
N ARG A 342 2.56 -0.55 -8.40
CA ARG A 342 3.50 -0.15 -9.46
C ARG A 342 2.77 0.15 -10.78
N ALA A 343 1.84 -0.71 -11.20
CA ALA A 343 1.07 -0.51 -12.43
C ALA A 343 0.24 0.79 -12.37
N ALA A 344 -0.53 0.97 -11.29
CA ALA A 344 -1.35 2.16 -11.09
C ALA A 344 -0.50 3.44 -11.01
N TYR A 345 0.71 3.35 -10.43
CA TYR A 345 1.65 4.47 -10.39
C TYR A 345 2.10 4.90 -11.78
N HIS A 346 2.50 3.96 -12.64
CA HIS A 346 2.95 4.29 -14.00
C HIS A 346 1.80 4.80 -14.87
N GLU A 347 0.62 4.19 -14.77
CA GLU A 347 -0.59 4.67 -15.46
C GLU A 347 -0.91 6.12 -15.06
N TRP A 348 -0.94 6.42 -13.76
CA TRP A 348 -1.11 7.78 -13.27
C TRP A 348 0.02 8.72 -13.71
N TRP A 349 1.27 8.26 -13.68
CA TRP A 349 2.40 9.08 -14.06
C TRP A 349 2.33 9.50 -15.53
N GLU A 350 1.98 8.57 -16.41
CA GLU A 350 1.82 8.75 -17.85
C GLU A 350 0.56 9.57 -18.19
N SER A 351 -0.53 9.39 -17.45
CA SER A 351 -1.79 10.14 -17.64
C SER A 351 -1.68 11.63 -17.31
N ARG A 352 -0.56 12.08 -16.75
CA ARG A 352 -0.23 13.51 -16.58
C ARG A 352 0.40 14.12 -17.84
N GLY A 353 0.70 13.31 -18.86
CA GLY A 353 1.53 13.67 -20.00
C GLY A 353 3.01 13.34 -19.74
N ALA A 354 3.74 12.95 -20.79
CA ALA A 354 5.15 12.58 -20.74
C ALA A 354 6.01 13.60 -19.99
N ALA A 355 6.25 13.35 -18.69
CA ALA A 355 7.13 14.02 -17.73
C ALA A 355 7.18 15.58 -17.75
N PRO A 356 7.11 16.24 -16.59
CA PRO A 356 7.60 17.61 -16.41
C PRO A 356 9.13 17.66 -16.54
N GLY A 357 9.61 17.56 -17.79
CA GLY A 357 10.84 18.15 -18.33
C GLY A 357 10.53 19.02 -19.56
N ARG A 358 9.24 19.17 -19.90
CA ARG A 358 8.69 20.07 -20.92
C ARG A 358 7.64 21.00 -20.32
N ALA A 359 7.88 21.50 -19.11
CA ALA A 359 7.28 22.78 -18.75
C ALA A 359 7.96 23.83 -19.64
N THR A 360 7.42 24.06 -20.84
CA THR A 360 7.68 25.30 -21.56
C THR A 360 7.31 26.41 -20.61
N GLY A 361 8.30 27.21 -20.21
CA GLY A 361 8.17 28.29 -19.24
C GLY A 361 7.32 29.45 -19.75
N ASN A 362 6.06 29.22 -20.11
CA ASN A 362 5.19 30.26 -20.63
C ASN A 362 3.70 30.04 -20.33
N GLU A 363 3.38 29.65 -19.11
CA GLU A 363 2.03 29.83 -18.53
C GLU A 363 2.09 30.63 -17.22
N ALA A 364 3.08 31.51 -17.11
CA ALA A 364 3.16 32.49 -16.03
C ALA A 364 2.21 33.65 -16.31
N GLY A 365 0.90 33.39 -16.25
CA GLY A 365 -0.08 34.43 -15.98
C GLY A 365 0.01 34.80 -14.50
N GLU A 366 0.15 36.08 -14.19
CA GLU A 366 0.22 36.65 -12.84
C GLU A 366 -1.07 36.30 -12.05
N GLY A 367 -1.08 35.14 -11.39
CA GLY A 367 -2.25 34.56 -10.72
C GLY A 367 -2.35 33.02 -10.82
N ALA A 368 -1.72 32.41 -11.82
CA ALA A 368 -1.72 30.95 -12.05
C ALA A 368 -0.65 30.18 -11.24
N GLY A 369 0.38 30.88 -10.74
CA GLY A 369 1.51 30.27 -10.03
C GLY A 369 1.11 29.50 -8.76
N GLY A 370 0.14 30.01 -7.99
CA GLY A 370 -0.29 29.38 -6.74
C GLY A 370 -1.12 28.10 -6.89
N ALA A 371 -1.90 27.98 -7.96
CA ALA A 371 -2.67 26.75 -8.25
C ALA A 371 -1.78 25.67 -8.87
N HIS A 372 -0.84 26.06 -9.73
CA HIS A 372 0.15 25.16 -10.31
C HIS A 372 1.08 24.57 -9.23
N ASP A 373 1.56 25.40 -8.31
CA ASP A 373 2.43 24.97 -7.20
C ASP A 373 1.73 23.96 -6.27
N GLN A 374 0.46 24.18 -5.95
CA GLN A 374 -0.30 23.27 -5.09
C GLN A 374 -0.66 21.94 -5.78
N THR A 375 -0.94 21.97 -7.08
CA THR A 375 -1.10 20.75 -7.89
C THR A 375 0.20 19.96 -7.94
N THR A 376 1.34 20.66 -8.05
CA THR A 376 2.67 20.05 -7.96
C THR A 376 2.89 19.44 -6.59
N ALA A 377 2.62 20.14 -5.50
CA ALA A 377 2.76 19.59 -4.15
C ALA A 377 1.95 18.31 -3.92
N ALA A 378 0.68 18.28 -4.38
CA ALA A 378 -0.16 17.09 -4.31
C ALA A 378 0.43 15.90 -5.09
N ARG A 379 1.06 16.14 -6.24
CA ARG A 379 1.78 15.11 -7.01
C ARG A 379 3.03 14.61 -6.27
N LEU A 380 3.73 15.50 -5.57
CA LEU A 380 4.89 15.14 -4.76
C LEU A 380 4.49 14.28 -3.56
N ASP A 381 3.37 14.61 -2.91
CA ASP A 381 2.79 13.78 -1.86
C ASP A 381 2.42 12.39 -2.40
N THR A 382 1.74 12.30 -3.54
CA THR A 382 1.46 11.00 -4.19
C THR A 382 2.74 10.20 -4.47
N CYS A 383 3.80 10.84 -4.98
CA CYS A 383 5.08 10.16 -5.22
C CYS A 383 5.75 9.70 -3.92
N ALA A 384 5.70 10.51 -2.86
CA ALA A 384 6.25 10.16 -1.55
C ALA A 384 5.48 9.00 -0.89
N ALA A 385 4.16 9.00 -0.98
CA ALA A 385 3.29 7.91 -0.54
C ALA A 385 3.64 6.60 -1.24
N VAL A 386 3.68 6.60 -2.59
CA VAL A 386 4.03 5.41 -3.38
C VAL A 386 5.44 4.92 -3.06
N ALA A 387 6.43 5.80 -3.05
CA ALA A 387 7.81 5.43 -2.74
C ALA A 387 7.92 4.79 -1.34
N GLY A 388 7.27 5.37 -0.33
CA GLY A 388 7.33 4.84 1.02
C GLY A 388 6.59 3.51 1.20
N VAL A 389 5.42 3.33 0.55
CA VAL A 389 4.67 2.07 0.58
C VAL A 389 5.43 0.97 -0.16
N LEU A 390 5.95 1.25 -1.37
CA LEU A 390 6.77 0.29 -2.12
C LEU A 390 8.02 -0.12 -1.34
N ARG A 391 8.75 0.85 -0.76
CA ARG A 391 9.93 0.57 0.08
C ARG A 391 9.58 -0.35 1.25
N THR A 392 8.48 -0.04 1.95
CA THR A 392 8.03 -0.83 3.09
C THR A 392 7.67 -2.25 2.65
N GLY A 393 6.85 -2.41 1.62
CA GLY A 393 6.47 -3.74 1.12
C GLY A 393 7.66 -4.56 0.59
N LEU A 394 8.58 -3.95 -0.14
CA LEU A 394 9.82 -4.59 -0.61
C LEU A 394 10.66 -5.10 0.58
N SER A 395 10.81 -4.29 1.64
CA SER A 395 11.53 -4.71 2.85
C SER A 395 10.91 -5.93 3.53
N LEU A 396 9.58 -6.04 3.53
CA LEU A 396 8.86 -7.17 4.13
C LEU A 396 9.05 -8.49 3.37
N ILE A 397 9.39 -8.44 2.08
CA ILE A 397 9.78 -9.62 1.29
C ILE A 397 11.31 -9.77 1.16
N GLY A 398 12.07 -8.94 1.88
CA GLY A 398 13.54 -8.99 1.92
C GLY A 398 14.23 -8.46 0.67
N VAL A 399 13.59 -7.55 -0.05
CA VAL A 399 14.08 -6.99 -1.31
C VAL A 399 14.52 -5.54 -1.10
N SER A 400 15.66 -5.16 -1.69
CA SER A 400 16.17 -3.80 -1.63
C SER A 400 15.31 -2.82 -2.46
N ALA A 401 15.26 -1.56 -2.04
CA ALA A 401 14.51 -0.50 -2.71
C ALA A 401 15.47 0.62 -3.17
N PRO A 402 16.04 0.55 -4.39
CA PRO A 402 17.02 1.52 -4.89
C PRO A 402 16.47 2.94 -4.93
N ILE A 403 17.28 3.94 -4.57
CA ILE A 403 16.86 5.36 -4.46
C ILE A 403 17.32 6.23 -5.64
N ARG A 404 18.06 5.67 -6.60
CA ARG A 404 18.59 6.38 -7.77
C ARG A 404 18.06 5.72 -9.04
N LEU A 405 17.73 6.51 -10.06
CA LEU A 405 17.43 6.02 -11.40
C LEU A 405 18.69 5.59 -12.15
#